data_AF-A0A351AAC9-F1
#
_entry.id   AF-A0A351AAC9-F1
#
_cell.length_a   1.000
_cell.length_b   1.000
_cell.length_c   1.000
_cell.angle_alpha   90.00
_cell.angle_beta   90.00
_cell.angle_gamma   90.00
#
_symmetry.space_group_name_H-M   'P 1'
#
loop_
_entity.id
_entity.type
_entity.pdbx_description
1 polymer ?
#
loop_
_entity_poly.entity_id
_entity_poly.type
_entity_poly.pdbx_seq_one_letter_code
_entity_poly.pdbx_strand_id
1 'polypeptide(L)'
;RAPPPAARAGGSGRGRGAPAPPPSGPAPPPPAEAELWQRVLATLPQTPLYARLDLMEDAQGQWCISELELIEPSLFFFKHPPAAARFIELIAD
;
A
#
# COMPACT_ATOMS: atom_id res chain seq x y z
N ARG A 1 -52.92 -27.32 -31.67
CA ARG A 1 -51.71 -26.91 -30.93
C ARG A 1 -51.31 -25.52 -31.45
N ALA A 2 -51.59 -24.47 -30.69
CA ALA A 2 -51.32 -23.08 -31.08
C ALA A 2 -49.82 -22.74 -30.90
N PRO A 3 -49.26 -21.79 -31.67
CA PRO A 3 -47.87 -21.35 -31.51
C PRO A 3 -47.67 -20.54 -30.21
N PRO A 4 -46.45 -20.50 -29.63
CA PRO A 4 -46.16 -19.65 -28.49
C PRO A 4 -46.11 -18.16 -28.87
N PRO A 5 -46.48 -17.24 -27.96
CA PRO A 5 -46.46 -15.80 -28.21
C PRO A 5 -45.04 -15.21 -28.23
N ALA A 6 -44.93 -14.11 -28.98
CA ALA A 6 -43.71 -13.37 -29.28
C ALA A 6 -43.01 -12.74 -28.06
N ALA A 7 -41.71 -12.54 -28.23
CA ALA A 7 -40.79 -11.90 -27.31
C ALA A 7 -41.25 -10.50 -26.85
N ARG A 8 -41.07 -10.21 -25.56
CA ARG A 8 -41.03 -8.84 -25.05
C ARG A 8 -39.59 -8.45 -24.75
N ALA A 9 -39.09 -7.48 -25.53
CA ALA A 9 -37.94 -6.66 -25.18
C ALA A 9 -38.29 -5.77 -23.97
N GLY A 10 -37.32 -5.52 -23.09
CA GLY A 10 -37.47 -4.49 -22.06
C GLY A 10 -36.62 -4.74 -20.82
N GLY A 11 -35.35 -4.35 -20.88
CA GLY A 11 -34.49 -4.28 -19.71
C GLY A 11 -33.30 -3.39 -20.01
N SER A 12 -33.50 -2.08 -19.93
CA SER A 12 -32.45 -1.08 -20.06
C SER A 12 -31.33 -1.42 -19.08
N GLY A 13 -30.19 -1.89 -19.59
CA GLY A 13 -28.99 -2.05 -18.80
C GLY A 13 -28.56 -0.69 -18.29
N ARG A 14 -28.91 -0.36 -17.05
CA ARG A 14 -28.24 0.72 -16.32
C ARG A 14 -26.77 0.29 -16.25
N GLY A 15 -25.93 1.02 -16.96
CA GLY A 15 -24.49 0.78 -16.99
C GLY A 15 -23.99 0.64 -15.56
N ARG A 16 -23.24 -0.44 -15.30
CA ARG A 16 -22.41 -0.52 -14.10
C ARG A 16 -21.53 0.72 -14.12
N GLY A 17 -21.82 1.69 -13.24
CA GLY A 17 -20.97 2.85 -13.07
C GLY A 17 -19.53 2.37 -12.89
N ALA A 18 -18.58 3.05 -13.54
CA ALA A 18 -17.18 2.72 -13.38
C ALA A 18 -16.83 2.68 -11.88
N PRO A 19 -16.07 1.68 -11.42
CA PRO A 19 -15.64 1.65 -10.03
C PRO A 19 -14.93 2.97 -9.70
N ALA A 20 -15.15 3.47 -8.47
CA ALA A 20 -14.45 4.65 -7.99
C ALA A 20 -12.93 4.46 -8.18
N PRO A 21 -12.19 5.50 -8.57
CA PRO A 21 -10.75 5.40 -8.67
C PRO A 21 -10.17 4.95 -7.32
N PRO A 22 -9.10 4.14 -7.32
CA PRO A 22 -8.45 3.74 -6.08
C PRO A 22 -8.03 4.99 -5.29
N PRO A 23 -7.99 4.90 -3.95
CA PRO A 23 -7.57 6.03 -3.11
C PRO A 23 -6.21 6.56 -3.59
N SER A 24 -6.08 7.88 -3.62
CA SER A 24 -4.83 8.56 -3.97
C SER A 24 -3.92 8.56 -2.74
N GLY A 25 -3.05 7.55 -2.65
CA GLY A 25 -2.06 7.45 -1.60
C GLY A 25 -1.56 6.02 -1.39
N PRO A 26 -0.46 5.83 -0.66
CA PRO A 26 -0.03 4.49 -0.27
C PRO A 26 -1.12 3.83 0.59
N ALA A 27 -1.42 2.57 0.32
CA ALA A 27 -2.24 1.77 1.23
C ALA A 27 -1.49 1.60 2.57
N PRO A 28 -2.18 1.59 3.72
CA PRO A 28 -1.53 1.27 4.97
C PRO A 28 -0.95 -0.16 4.90
N PRO A 29 0.23 -0.40 5.50
CA PRO A 29 0.82 -1.73 5.51
C PRO A 29 -0.08 -2.70 6.30
N PRO A 30 -0.10 -3.99 5.94
CA PRO A 30 -0.73 -5.03 6.76
C PRO A 30 -0.18 -5.01 8.20
N PRO A 31 -0.97 -5.39 9.22
CA PRO A 31 -0.51 -5.39 10.62
C PRO A 31 0.79 -6.16 10.84
N ALA A 32 0.96 -7.30 10.17
CA ALA A 32 2.16 -8.14 10.28
C ALA A 32 3.43 -7.43 9.76
N GLU A 33 3.31 -6.58 8.74
CA GLU A 33 4.42 -5.73 8.27
C GLU A 33 4.76 -4.67 9.31
N ALA A 34 3.76 -3.99 9.88
CA ALA A 34 3.98 -2.99 10.93
C ALA A 34 4.64 -3.59 12.18
N GLU A 35 4.25 -4.81 12.60
CA GLU A 35 4.89 -5.53 13.69
C GLU A 35 6.35 -5.90 13.39
N LEU A 36 6.65 -6.31 12.16
CA LEU A 36 8.02 -6.58 11.74
C LEU A 36 8.88 -5.30 11.78
N TRP A 37 8.35 -4.18 11.31
CA TRP A 37 8.99 -2.86 11.44
C TRP A 37 9.35 -2.52 12.88
N GLN A 38 8.41 -2.68 13.81
CA GLN A 38 8.67 -2.39 15.23
C GLN A 38 9.76 -3.29 15.82
N ARG A 39 9.76 -4.58 15.46
CA ARG A 39 10.82 -5.51 15.88
C ARG A 39 12.19 -5.11 15.34
N VAL A 40 12.27 -4.66 14.09
CA VAL A 40 13.53 -4.17 13.51
C VAL A 40 14.00 -2.90 14.22
N LEU A 41 13.14 -1.92 14.44
CA LEU A 41 13.53 -0.69 15.12
C LEU A 41 14.05 -0.95 16.55
N ALA A 42 13.49 -1.93 17.24
CA ALA A 42 13.91 -2.33 18.58
C ALA A 42 15.31 -3.00 18.63
N THR A 43 15.88 -3.45 17.50
CA THR A 43 17.24 -4.00 17.45
C THR A 43 18.30 -2.94 17.19
N LEU A 44 17.91 -1.73 16.78
CA LEU A 44 18.85 -0.66 16.48
C LEU A 44 19.37 0.00 17.76
N PRO A 45 20.67 0.37 17.83
CA PRO A 45 21.25 0.98 19.02
C PRO A 45 20.70 2.38 19.32
N GLN A 46 20.04 3.00 18.33
CA GLN A 46 19.40 4.30 18.43
C GLN A 46 18.24 4.38 17.43
N THR A 47 17.29 5.27 17.67
CA THR A 47 16.21 5.55 16.72
C THR A 47 16.77 6.35 15.54
N PRO A 48 16.72 5.83 14.30
CA PRO A 48 17.19 6.59 13.15
C PRO A 48 16.15 7.64 12.75
N LEU A 49 16.63 8.75 12.18
CA LEU A 49 15.76 9.80 11.60
C LEU A 49 14.88 9.24 10.47
N TYR A 50 15.44 8.33 9.68
CA TYR A 50 14.79 7.62 8.61
C TYR A 50 15.35 6.20 8.49
N ALA A 51 14.53 5.28 7.98
CA ALA A 51 14.96 3.94 7.59
C ALA A 51 14.03 3.47 6.47
N ARG A 52 14.57 2.68 5.54
CA ARG A 52 13.75 1.91 4.58
C ARG A 52 13.96 0.42 4.86
N LEU A 53 12.86 -0.31 5.01
CA LEU A 53 12.83 -1.76 5.19
C LEU A 53 12.04 -2.34 4.03
N ASP A 54 12.72 -3.11 3.20
CA ASP A 54 12.09 -3.81 2.10
C ASP A 54 11.70 -5.21 2.57
N LEU A 55 10.45 -5.58 2.33
CA LEU A 55 9.86 -6.83 2.80
C LEU A 55 9.47 -7.73 1.63
N MET A 56 9.56 -9.04 1.86
CA MET A 56 9.07 -10.07 0.94
C MET A 56 8.37 -11.18 1.72
N GLU A 57 7.53 -11.95 1.04
CA GLU A 57 7.00 -13.19 1.60
C GLU A 57 7.95 -14.35 1.30
N ASP A 58 8.19 -15.21 2.29
CA ASP A 58 8.88 -16.48 2.05
C ASP A 58 7.98 -17.52 1.36
N ALA A 59 8.52 -18.72 1.12
CA ALA A 59 7.78 -19.81 0.47
C ALA A 59 6.59 -20.34 1.31
N GLN A 60 6.46 -19.93 2.57
CA GLN A 60 5.37 -20.25 3.49
C GLN A 60 4.41 -19.05 3.69
N GLY A 61 4.57 -17.97 2.92
CA GLY A 61 3.75 -16.76 3.02
C GLY A 61 4.02 -15.93 4.27
N GLN A 62 5.18 -16.11 4.93
CA GLN A 62 5.56 -15.30 6.09
C GLN A 62 6.34 -14.06 5.64
N TRP A 63 6.06 -12.91 6.25
CA TRP A 63 6.82 -11.69 5.99
C TRP A 63 8.25 -11.79 6.50
N CYS A 64 9.20 -11.52 5.62
CA CYS A 64 10.64 -11.51 5.86
C CYS A 64 11.25 -10.19 5.42
N ILE A 65 12.38 -9.84 6.04
CA ILE A 65 13.18 -8.68 5.65
C ILE A 65 14.06 -9.06 4.46
N SER A 66 13.96 -8.29 3.38
CA SER A 66 14.89 -8.36 2.26
C SER A 66 16.11 -7.47 2.50
N GLU A 67 15.86 -6.23 2.89
CA GLU A 67 16.89 -5.19 3.00
C GLU A 67 16.51 -4.17 4.07
N LEU A 68 17.51 -3.64 4.78
CA LEU A 68 17.39 -2.48 5.66
C LEU A 68 18.41 -1.42 5.26
N GLU A 69 17.94 -0.28 4.77
CA GLU A 69 18.78 0.85 4.36
C GLU A 69 18.67 1.99 5.38
N LEU A 70 19.81 2.34 5.98
CA LEU A 70 19.91 3.38 7.01
C LEU A 70 20.75 4.60 6.59
N ILE A 71 21.56 4.48 5.54
CA ILE A 71 22.54 5.50 5.15
C ILE A 71 22.03 6.30 3.95
N GLU A 72 21.84 5.65 2.80
CA GLU A 72 21.47 6.31 1.54
C GLU A 72 20.23 5.70 0.87
N PRO A 73 19.07 5.61 1.57
CA PRO A 73 17.87 5.03 0.98
C PRO A 73 17.21 5.91 -0.06
N SER A 74 16.61 5.27 -1.06
CA SER A 74 15.60 5.92 -1.89
C SER A 74 14.25 6.00 -1.14
N LEU A 75 13.93 7.14 -0.54
CA LEU A 75 12.71 7.35 0.29
C LEU A 75 11.42 7.60 -0.51
N PHE A 76 11.49 7.59 -1.84
CA PHE A 76 10.33 7.69 -2.74
C PHE A 76 9.36 8.87 -2.47
N PHE A 77 9.87 10.02 -2.05
CA PHE A 77 9.05 11.21 -1.75
C PHE A 77 8.06 11.61 -2.85
N PHE A 78 8.39 11.35 -4.12
CA PHE A 78 7.48 11.62 -5.24
C PHE A 78 6.19 10.78 -5.23
N LYS A 79 6.16 9.63 -4.52
CA LYS A 79 4.96 8.79 -4.37
C LYS A 79 4.03 9.29 -3.27
N HIS A 80 4.57 10.01 -2.28
CA HIS A 80 3.80 10.61 -1.20
C HIS A 80 4.44 11.94 -0.76
N PRO A 81 4.14 13.04 -1.48
CA PRO A 81 4.75 14.35 -1.21
C PRO A 81 4.68 14.83 0.25
N PRO A 82 3.62 14.54 1.04
CA PRO A 82 3.61 14.89 2.46
C PRO A 82 4.76 14.28 3.29
N ALA A 83 5.32 13.14 2.88
CA ALA A 83 6.49 12.55 3.56
C ALA A 83 7.74 13.44 3.43
N ALA A 84 7.90 14.15 2.31
CA ALA A 84 9.02 15.07 2.12
C ALA A 84 8.96 16.25 3.10
N ALA A 85 7.76 16.82 3.30
CA ALA A 85 7.55 17.91 4.25
C ALA A 85 7.90 17.47 5.68
N ARG A 86 7.39 16.30 6.11
CA ARG A 86 7.73 15.71 7.41
C ARG A 86 9.24 15.48 7.57
N PHE A 87 9.90 14.99 6.53
CA PHE A 87 11.35 14.76 6.56
C PHE A 87 12.14 16.07 6.74
N ILE A 88 11.74 17.13 6.05
CA ILE A 88 12.35 18.47 6.18
C ILE A 88 12.19 19.00 7.60
N GLU A 89 10.99 18.89 8.19
CA GLU A 89 10.72 19.30 9.57
C GLU A 89 11.65 18.59 10.56
N LEU A 90 11.82 17.27 10.41
CA LEU A 90 12.67 16.46 11.31
C LEU A 90 14.18 16.77 11.19
N ILE A 91 14.65 17.29 10.05
CA ILE A 91 16.06 17.68 9.87
C ILE A 91 16.33 19.09 10.40
N ALA A 92 15.31 19.94 10.42
CA ALA A 92 15.43 21.33 10.85
C ALA A 92 15.45 21.51 12.39
N ASP A 93 14.99 20.49 13.14
CA ASP A 93 15.04 20.38 14.60
C ASP A 93 16.43 20.01 15.12
#